data_AF-A0A542AXS9-F1
#
_entry.id   AF-A0A542AXS9-F1
#
_cell.length_a   1.000
_cell.length_b   1.000
_cell.length_c   1.000
_cell.angle_alpha   90.00
_cell.angle_beta   90.00
_cell.angle_gamma   90.00
#
_symmetry.space_group_name_H-M   'P 1'
#
loop_
_entity.id
_entity.type
_entity.pdbx_description
1 polymer ?
#
loop_
_entity_poly.entity_id
_entity_poly.type
_entity_poly.pdbx_seq_one_letter_code
_entity_poly.pdbx_strand_id
1 'polypeptide(L)'
;MVLIKKNDNVKNDELYPRIKNLSYSLQYIQFIKKVISDINLTSVLWTQNVKALVIQGASVIESIFDYLVKCNGLANKTEWSKVRALNTSEYQIENKKFKNEVIIHEKLDSEKDMQMSFDQMAKKVEKKKLLGENYQHYSSINALRKLRNKIHIHDSEHYLDTDWNNFNDSQYQLVCKILHSILTSELFEDSDYTDKFDFLISSFKKNIEM
;
A
#
# COMPACT_ATOMS: atom_id res chain seq x y z
N MET A 1 6.17 8.37 -17.11
CA MET A 1 6.61 7.92 -15.77
C MET A 1 6.69 6.40 -15.82
N VAL A 2 7.89 5.82 -15.90
CA VAL A 2 8.05 4.36 -15.92
C VAL A 2 8.85 3.94 -14.68
N LEU A 3 8.14 3.84 -13.55
CA LEU A 3 8.68 3.30 -12.29
C LEU A 3 8.76 1.77 -12.32
N ILE A 4 8.07 1.12 -13.26
CA ILE A 4 7.93 -0.34 -13.34
C ILE A 4 8.20 -0.72 -14.79
N LYS A 5 9.20 -1.56 -15.02
CA LYS A 5 9.67 -1.98 -16.36
C LYS A 5 9.33 -3.45 -16.63
N LYS A 6 9.26 -3.82 -17.91
CA LYS A 6 9.15 -5.22 -18.32
C LYS A 6 10.38 -5.99 -17.89
N ASN A 7 10.17 -7.23 -17.46
CA ASN A 7 11.22 -8.22 -17.22
C ASN A 7 10.65 -9.63 -17.46
N ASP A 8 11.50 -10.65 -17.34
CA ASP A 8 11.13 -12.04 -17.61
C ASP A 8 9.97 -12.54 -16.74
N ASN A 9 9.78 -11.94 -15.57
CA ASN A 9 8.74 -12.31 -14.60
C ASN A 9 7.53 -11.37 -14.61
N VAL A 10 7.56 -10.25 -15.36
CA VAL A 10 6.46 -9.26 -15.40
C VAL A 10 6.11 -8.93 -16.84
N LYS A 11 4.95 -9.45 -17.28
CA LYS A 11 4.44 -9.31 -18.65
C LYS A 11 3.89 -7.90 -18.92
N ASN A 12 3.94 -7.48 -20.18
CA ASN A 12 3.44 -6.16 -20.61
C ASN A 12 1.98 -5.89 -20.25
N ASP A 13 1.12 -6.91 -20.37
CA ASP A 13 -0.31 -6.77 -20.10
C ASP A 13 -0.60 -6.47 -18.62
N GLU A 14 0.30 -6.88 -17.72
CA GLU A 14 0.22 -6.55 -16.29
C GLU A 14 0.80 -5.16 -15.97
N LEU A 15 1.72 -4.65 -16.79
CA LEU A 15 2.41 -3.38 -16.55
C LEU A 15 1.50 -2.17 -16.76
N TYR A 16 0.76 -2.14 -17.88
CA TYR A 16 0.00 -0.96 -18.26
C TYR A 16 -1.05 -0.56 -17.21
N PRO A 17 -1.91 -1.48 -16.70
CA PRO A 17 -2.85 -1.14 -15.64
C PRO A 17 -2.17 -0.66 -14.36
N ARG A 18 -1.03 -1.27 -14.00
CA ARG A 18 -0.26 -0.89 -12.80
C ARG A 18 0.33 0.52 -12.92
N ILE A 19 1.00 0.81 -14.03
CA ILE A 19 1.59 2.13 -14.28
C ILE A 19 0.49 3.20 -14.27
N LYS A 20 -0.66 2.91 -14.89
CA LYS A 20 -1.82 3.81 -14.90
C LYS A 20 -2.32 4.09 -13.47
N ASN A 21 -2.56 3.05 -12.67
CA ASN A 21 -3.03 3.20 -11.29
C ASN A 21 -2.01 3.93 -10.40
N LEU A 22 -0.72 3.59 -10.53
CA LEU A 22 0.37 4.23 -9.82
C LEU A 22 0.44 5.73 -10.15
N SER A 23 0.29 6.08 -11.43
CA SER A 23 0.30 7.46 -11.89
C SER A 23 -0.86 8.25 -11.30
N TYR A 24 -2.07 7.70 -11.27
CA TYR A 24 -3.22 8.37 -10.65
C TYR A 24 -3.06 8.55 -9.14
N SER A 25 -2.58 7.52 -8.43
CA SER A 25 -2.35 7.66 -6.99
C SER A 25 -1.30 8.73 -6.68
N LEU A 26 -0.22 8.83 -7.46
CA LEU A 26 0.79 9.88 -7.27
C LEU A 26 0.25 11.28 -7.58
N GLN A 27 -0.54 11.44 -8.64
CA GLN A 27 -1.23 12.71 -8.95
C GLN A 27 -2.16 13.12 -7.80
N TYR A 28 -2.88 12.15 -7.22
CA TYR A 28 -3.80 12.42 -6.12
C TYR A 28 -3.05 12.74 -4.82
N ILE A 29 -1.91 12.10 -4.53
CA ILE A 29 -1.04 12.48 -3.40
C ILE A 29 -0.55 13.92 -3.58
N GLN A 30 -0.11 14.30 -4.79
CA GLN A 30 0.30 15.68 -5.07
C GLN A 30 -0.85 16.68 -4.85
N PHE A 31 -2.05 16.34 -5.32
CA PHE A 31 -3.25 17.14 -5.09
C PHE A 31 -3.52 17.34 -3.59
N ILE A 32 -3.52 16.26 -2.80
CA ILE A 32 -3.74 16.33 -1.34
C ILE A 32 -2.66 17.20 -0.68
N LYS A 33 -1.38 17.02 -1.05
CA LYS A 33 -0.29 17.85 -0.52
C LYS A 33 -0.50 19.33 -0.82
N LYS A 34 -0.97 19.64 -2.03
CA LYS A 34 -1.26 21.02 -2.44
C LYS A 34 -2.45 21.61 -1.68
N VAL A 35 -3.51 20.82 -1.47
CA VAL A 35 -4.66 21.21 -0.64
C VAL A 35 -4.23 21.50 0.80
N ILE A 36 -3.41 20.63 1.41
CA ILE A 36 -2.88 20.84 2.76
C ILE A 36 -2.00 22.10 2.82
N SER A 37 -1.20 22.39 1.79
CA SER A 37 -0.28 23.54 1.80
C SER A 37 -0.96 24.87 1.50
N ASP A 38 -1.97 24.89 0.64
CA ASP A 38 -2.51 26.12 0.08
C ASP A 38 -3.77 26.60 0.79
N ILE A 39 -4.49 25.69 1.45
CA ILE A 39 -5.77 25.98 2.08
C ILE A 39 -5.62 25.88 3.59
N ASN A 40 -6.16 26.85 4.33
CA ASN A 40 -6.28 26.76 5.78
C ASN A 40 -7.39 25.75 6.14
N LEU A 41 -7.01 24.48 6.31
CA LEU A 41 -7.94 23.41 6.65
C LEU A 41 -8.28 23.45 8.13
N THR A 42 -9.56 23.20 8.46
CA THR A 42 -9.91 22.85 9.83
C THR A 42 -9.20 21.56 10.25
N SER A 43 -9.01 21.36 11.55
CA SER A 43 -8.37 20.17 12.10
C SER A 43 -9.02 18.86 11.63
N VAL A 44 -10.34 18.81 11.45
CA VAL A 44 -11.05 17.64 10.89
C VAL A 44 -10.67 17.39 9.43
N LEU A 45 -10.71 18.43 8.59
CA LEU A 45 -10.39 18.30 7.17
C LEU A 45 -8.92 17.95 6.96
N TRP A 46 -8.04 18.49 7.81
CA TRP A 46 -6.64 18.14 7.78
C TRP A 46 -6.42 16.66 8.09
N THR A 47 -7.02 16.13 9.17
CA THR A 47 -6.94 14.70 9.52
C THR A 47 -7.47 13.81 8.40
N GLN A 48 -8.59 14.17 7.77
CA GLN A 48 -9.14 13.45 6.62
C GLN A 48 -8.16 13.42 5.43
N ASN A 49 -7.51 14.55 5.15
CA ASN A 49 -6.50 14.63 4.09
C ASN A 49 -5.25 13.81 4.43
N VAL A 50 -4.80 13.81 5.69
CA VAL A 50 -3.69 12.93 6.13
C VAL A 50 -4.06 11.47 5.96
N LYS A 51 -5.26 11.06 6.38
CA LYS A 51 -5.75 9.68 6.15
C LYS A 51 -5.75 9.34 4.67
N ALA A 52 -6.30 10.21 3.81
CA ALA A 52 -6.32 9.99 2.37
C ALA A 52 -4.90 9.85 1.79
N LEU A 53 -3.96 10.71 2.20
CA LEU A 53 -2.56 10.64 1.80
C LEU A 53 -1.92 9.32 2.22
N VAL A 54 -2.18 8.87 3.45
CA VAL A 54 -1.67 7.61 3.98
C VAL A 54 -2.20 6.40 3.20
N ILE A 55 -3.49 6.39 2.86
CA ILE A 55 -4.12 5.34 2.04
C ILE A 55 -3.44 5.25 0.67
N GLN A 56 -3.33 6.40 0.00
CA GLN A 56 -2.81 6.47 -1.36
C GLN A 56 -1.31 6.15 -1.39
N GLY A 57 -0.56 6.64 -0.39
CA GLY A 57 0.85 6.31 -0.22
C GLY A 57 1.07 4.82 0.02
N ALA A 58 0.26 4.20 0.89
CA ALA A 58 0.32 2.76 1.11
C ALA A 58 0.03 1.98 -0.17
N SER A 59 -0.96 2.37 -0.97
CA SER A 59 -1.27 1.73 -2.27
C SER A 59 -0.15 1.88 -3.30
N VAL A 60 0.51 3.04 -3.37
CA VAL A 60 1.69 3.25 -4.22
C VAL A 60 2.82 2.30 -3.81
N ILE A 61 3.13 2.25 -2.51
CA ILE A 61 4.18 1.38 -1.97
C ILE A 61 3.82 -0.11 -2.17
N GLU A 62 2.55 -0.48 -1.99
CA GLU A 62 2.04 -1.84 -2.23
C GLU A 62 2.30 -2.28 -3.67
N SER A 63 1.98 -1.41 -4.63
CA SER A 63 2.21 -1.69 -6.05
C SER A 63 3.70 -1.80 -6.39
N ILE A 64 4.56 -0.99 -5.78
CA ILE A 64 6.02 -1.07 -5.97
C ILE A 64 6.56 -2.37 -5.36
N PHE A 65 6.13 -2.74 -4.15
CA PHE A 65 6.57 -3.97 -3.50
C PHE A 65 6.11 -5.21 -4.26
N ASP A 66 4.88 -5.25 -4.77
CA ASP A 66 4.41 -6.35 -5.62
C ASP A 66 5.29 -6.50 -6.85
N TYR A 67 5.61 -5.39 -7.52
CA TYR A 67 6.52 -5.39 -8.65
C TYR A 67 7.90 -5.91 -8.27
N LEU A 68 8.52 -5.41 -7.20
CA LEU A 68 9.85 -5.82 -6.75
C LEU A 68 9.90 -7.31 -6.40
N VAL A 69 8.86 -7.83 -5.74
CA VAL A 69 8.80 -9.26 -5.40
C VAL A 69 8.65 -10.11 -6.66
N LYS A 70 7.79 -9.70 -7.61
CA LYS A 70 7.58 -10.43 -8.87
C LYS A 70 8.78 -10.39 -9.80
N CYS A 71 9.39 -9.23 -10.01
CA CYS A 71 10.54 -9.11 -10.90
C CYS A 71 11.74 -9.95 -10.42
N ASN A 72 11.86 -10.17 -9.11
CA ASN A 72 12.85 -11.05 -8.49
C ASN A 72 12.43 -12.55 -8.43
N GLY A 73 11.30 -12.93 -9.03
CA GLY A 73 10.81 -14.33 -9.02
C GLY A 73 10.39 -14.83 -7.64
N LEU A 74 10.09 -13.92 -6.70
CA LEU A 74 9.76 -14.23 -5.31
C LEU A 74 8.25 -14.25 -5.05
N ALA A 75 7.41 -14.21 -6.08
CA ALA A 75 5.95 -14.26 -5.91
C ALA A 75 5.51 -15.55 -5.22
N ASN A 76 4.44 -15.48 -4.41
CA ASN A 76 3.80 -16.71 -3.95
C ASN A 76 3.12 -17.38 -5.13
N LYS A 77 3.21 -18.70 -5.24
CA LYS A 77 2.55 -19.46 -6.29
C LYS A 77 1.48 -20.37 -5.72
N THR A 78 0.50 -20.70 -6.54
CA THR A 78 -0.55 -21.66 -6.22
C THR A 78 -0.83 -22.55 -7.42
N GLU A 79 -1.05 -23.84 -7.15
CA GLU A 79 -1.61 -24.80 -8.10
C GLU A 79 -3.14 -24.84 -8.03
N TRP A 80 -3.76 -24.08 -7.13
CA TRP A 80 -5.19 -24.16 -6.86
C TRP A 80 -5.90 -22.86 -7.25
N SER A 81 -7.04 -22.99 -7.94
CA SER A 81 -7.93 -21.90 -8.29
C SER A 81 -9.29 -22.06 -7.61
N LYS A 82 -9.77 -21.01 -6.94
CA LYS A 82 -11.11 -21.02 -6.35
C LYS A 82 -12.15 -21.03 -7.48
N VAL A 83 -12.98 -22.07 -7.51
CA VAL A 83 -14.06 -22.22 -8.50
C VAL A 83 -15.36 -21.69 -7.94
N ARG A 84 -15.70 -22.10 -6.71
CA ARG A 84 -16.98 -21.75 -6.09
C ARG A 84 -16.88 -21.76 -4.58
N ALA A 85 -17.69 -20.93 -3.94
CA ALA A 85 -18.02 -21.05 -2.52
C ALA A 85 -19.49 -21.48 -2.39
N LEU A 86 -19.74 -22.48 -1.55
CA LEU A 86 -21.07 -22.92 -1.17
C LEU A 86 -21.28 -22.53 0.29
N ASN A 87 -22.33 -21.75 0.55
CA ASN A 87 -22.70 -21.33 1.88
C ASN A 87 -23.99 -22.02 2.29
N THR A 88 -24.04 -22.58 3.49
CA THR A 88 -25.32 -23.04 4.06
C THR A 88 -26.07 -21.84 4.64
N SER A 89 -27.40 -21.94 4.68
CA SER A 89 -28.20 -21.07 5.55
C SER A 89 -27.76 -21.24 7.03
N GLU A 90 -28.10 -20.26 7.85
CA GLU A 90 -27.91 -20.37 9.30
C GLU A 90 -28.79 -21.48 9.87
N TYR A 91 -28.21 -22.36 10.70
CA TYR A 91 -28.92 -23.45 11.38
C TYR A 91 -28.53 -23.52 12.86
N GLN A 92 -29.38 -24.12 13.69
CA GLN A 92 -29.15 -24.21 15.15
C GLN A 92 -28.75 -25.63 15.58
N ILE A 93 -27.73 -25.71 16.45
CA ILE A 93 -27.35 -26.91 17.20
C ILE A 93 -27.12 -26.47 18.65
N GLU A 94 -27.73 -27.15 19.63
CA GLU A 94 -27.51 -26.87 21.08
C GLU A 94 -27.59 -25.37 21.45
N ASN A 95 -28.63 -24.69 20.98
CA ASN A 95 -28.85 -23.24 21.19
C ASN A 95 -27.80 -22.29 20.58
N LYS A 96 -26.87 -22.78 19.77
CA LYS A 96 -25.90 -21.98 19.02
C LYS A 96 -26.24 -21.99 17.53
N LYS A 97 -26.01 -20.85 16.88
CA LYS A 97 -26.24 -20.65 15.44
C LYS A 97 -24.95 -20.92 14.68
N PHE A 98 -25.05 -21.69 13.61
CA PHE A 98 -23.94 -22.11 12.78
C PHE A 98 -24.25 -21.84 11.31
N LYS A 99 -23.19 -21.61 10.52
CA LYS A 99 -23.22 -21.62 9.07
C LYS A 99 -21.90 -22.23 8.58
N ASN A 100 -21.95 -22.99 7.50
CA ASN A 100 -20.76 -23.57 6.88
C ASN A 100 -20.48 -22.86 5.56
N GLU A 101 -19.21 -22.56 5.30
CA GLU A 101 -18.69 -22.17 3.99
C GLU A 101 -17.78 -23.28 3.47
N VAL A 102 -18.11 -23.82 2.30
CA VAL A 102 -17.28 -24.82 1.60
C VAL A 102 -16.71 -24.16 0.35
N ILE A 103 -15.39 -24.04 0.28
CA ILE A 103 -14.68 -23.47 -0.87
C ILE A 103 -14.14 -24.61 -1.74
N ILE A 104 -14.64 -24.71 -2.97
CA ILE A 104 -14.21 -25.68 -3.96
C ILE A 104 -13.07 -25.07 -4.77
N HIS A 105 -11.95 -25.79 -4.81
CA HIS A 105 -10.79 -25.44 -5.62
C HIS A 105 -10.59 -26.46 -6.73
N GLU A 106 -10.17 -25.97 -7.89
CA GLU A 106 -9.69 -26.78 -9.02
C GLU A 106 -8.17 -26.71 -9.06
N LYS A 107 -7.55 -27.85 -9.37
CA LYS A 107 -6.11 -27.90 -9.60
C LYS A 107 -5.81 -27.40 -11.01
N LEU A 108 -4.91 -26.45 -11.12
CA LEU A 108 -4.46 -25.86 -12.37
C LEU A 108 -3.39 -26.74 -13.03
N ASP A 109 -3.36 -26.73 -14.36
CA ASP A 109 -2.33 -27.42 -15.14
C ASP A 109 -0.92 -26.83 -14.95
N SER A 110 -0.85 -25.57 -14.51
CA SER A 110 0.40 -24.89 -14.20
C SER A 110 0.24 -23.94 -13.02
N GLU A 111 1.34 -23.75 -12.27
CA GLU A 111 1.39 -22.80 -11.16
C GLU A 111 1.10 -21.37 -11.65
N LYS A 112 0.29 -20.64 -10.88
CA LYS A 112 0.05 -19.21 -11.09
C LYS A 112 0.48 -18.38 -9.89
N ASP A 113 0.78 -17.12 -10.13
CA ASP A 113 1.01 -16.14 -9.08
C ASP A 113 -0.25 -15.99 -8.20
N MET A 114 -0.06 -16.17 -6.90
CA MET A 114 -1.04 -15.89 -5.87
C MET A 114 -0.91 -14.42 -5.44
N GLN A 115 -2.04 -13.73 -5.30
CA GLN A 115 -2.07 -12.40 -4.73
C GLN A 115 -1.49 -12.42 -3.31
N MET A 116 -0.50 -11.55 -3.06
CA MET A 116 0.11 -11.39 -1.74
C MET A 116 -0.52 -10.20 -1.02
N SER A 117 -0.58 -10.28 0.30
CA SER A 117 -0.95 -9.13 1.14
C SER A 117 0.22 -8.14 1.25
N PHE A 118 -0.08 -6.87 1.56
CA PHE A 118 0.93 -5.86 1.87
C PHE A 118 1.98 -6.36 2.88
N ASP A 119 1.54 -7.02 3.95
CA ASP A 119 2.42 -7.60 4.98
C ASP A 119 3.40 -8.64 4.40
N GLN A 120 2.89 -9.56 3.58
CA GLN A 120 3.73 -10.59 2.96
C GLN A 120 4.77 -9.97 2.03
N MET A 121 4.37 -8.98 1.22
CA MET A 121 5.27 -8.30 0.29
C MET A 121 6.32 -7.48 1.05
N ALA A 122 5.91 -6.70 2.05
CA ALA A 122 6.80 -5.91 2.89
C ALA A 122 7.87 -6.76 3.58
N LYS A 123 7.47 -7.90 4.17
CA LYS A 123 8.41 -8.87 4.78
C LYS A 123 9.42 -9.42 3.79
N LYS A 124 9.00 -9.71 2.55
CA LYS A 124 9.91 -10.19 1.50
C LYS A 124 10.88 -9.10 1.06
N VAL A 125 10.38 -7.89 0.81
CA VAL A 125 11.20 -6.72 0.45
C VAL A 125 12.27 -6.45 1.51
N GLU A 126 11.91 -6.53 2.78
CA GLU A 126 12.84 -6.34 3.91
C GLU A 126 13.86 -7.49 4.03
N LYS A 127 13.38 -8.74 4.05
CA LYS A 127 14.23 -9.92 4.22
C LYS A 127 15.21 -10.13 3.07
N LYS A 128 14.80 -9.80 1.84
CA LYS A 128 15.59 -9.98 0.62
C LYS A 128 16.27 -8.70 0.14
N LYS A 129 16.16 -7.61 0.92
CA LYS A 129 16.80 -6.33 0.64
C LYS A 129 16.50 -5.78 -0.76
N LEU A 130 15.24 -5.90 -1.19
CA LEU A 130 14.82 -5.55 -2.57
C LEU A 130 14.78 -4.05 -2.88
N LEU A 131 15.05 -3.19 -1.90
CA LEU A 131 15.21 -1.73 -2.08
C LEU A 131 16.70 -1.32 -2.13
N GLY A 132 17.60 -2.31 -2.12
CA GLY A 132 19.05 -2.12 -1.99
C GLY A 132 19.55 -2.41 -0.56
N GLU A 133 20.74 -2.98 -0.46
CA GLU A 133 21.38 -3.34 0.82
C GLU A 133 21.53 -2.15 1.76
N ASN A 134 21.82 -0.97 1.20
CA ASN A 134 22.07 0.27 1.94
C ASN A 134 20.79 1.11 2.19
N TYR A 135 19.61 0.61 1.86
CA TYR A 135 18.37 1.36 2.05
C TYR A 135 18.10 1.62 3.54
N GLN A 136 18.18 2.89 3.95
CA GLN A 136 18.23 3.28 5.36
C GLN A 136 16.88 3.20 6.08
N HIS A 137 15.77 3.00 5.37
CA HIS A 137 14.42 3.10 5.93
C HIS A 137 13.67 1.78 6.00
N TYR A 138 14.37 0.63 6.03
CA TYR A 138 13.75 -0.68 6.26
C TYR A 138 12.92 -0.73 7.55
N SER A 139 13.42 -0.14 8.64
CA SER A 139 12.69 -0.06 9.91
C SER A 139 11.35 0.67 9.79
N SER A 140 11.25 1.63 8.86
CA SER A 140 10.04 2.41 8.61
C SER A 140 9.00 1.66 7.78
N ILE A 141 9.39 0.59 7.06
CA ILE A 141 8.45 -0.28 6.33
C ILE A 141 7.50 -1.00 7.31
N ASN A 142 8.01 -1.42 8.47
CA ASN A 142 7.17 -2.03 9.50
C ASN A 142 6.13 -1.05 10.06
N ALA A 143 6.48 0.23 10.18
CA ALA A 143 5.55 1.28 10.58
C ALA A 143 4.43 1.48 9.54
N LEU A 144 4.78 1.50 8.25
CA LEU A 144 3.78 1.53 7.16
C LEU A 144 2.85 0.34 7.18
N ARG A 145 3.39 -0.86 7.42
CA ARG A 145 2.57 -2.08 7.53
C ARG A 145 1.50 -1.94 8.60
N LYS A 146 1.89 -1.47 9.80
CA LYS A 146 0.95 -1.23 10.90
C LYS A 146 -0.08 -0.17 10.53
N LEU A 147 0.37 0.91 9.88
CA LEU A 147 -0.48 2.01 9.44
C LEU A 147 -1.50 1.55 8.39
N ARG A 148 -1.11 0.71 7.42
CA ARG A 148 -2.00 0.09 6.43
C ARG A 148 -3.05 -0.79 7.09
N ASN A 149 -2.71 -1.51 8.16
CA ASN A 149 -3.69 -2.32 8.89
C ASN A 149 -4.74 -1.45 9.59
N LYS A 150 -4.32 -0.31 10.18
CA LYS A 150 -5.23 0.66 10.82
C LYS A 150 -6.23 1.33 9.86
N ILE A 151 -5.93 1.36 8.57
CA ILE A 151 -6.84 1.91 7.55
C ILE A 151 -8.07 1.02 7.34
N HIS A 152 -7.95 -0.29 7.58
CA HIS A 152 -9.09 -1.20 7.51
C HIS A 152 -9.94 -1.00 8.77
N ILE A 153 -11.00 -0.20 8.62
CA ILE A 153 -11.91 0.30 9.67
C ILE A 153 -12.53 -0.80 10.57
N HIS A 154 -12.38 -2.07 10.23
CA HIS A 154 -13.02 -3.19 10.92
C HIS A 154 -12.30 -3.68 12.18
N ASP A 155 -11.14 -3.13 12.54
CA ASP A 155 -10.30 -3.59 13.67
C ASP A 155 -10.34 -2.67 14.90
N SER A 156 -11.38 -1.83 15.05
CA SER A 156 -11.51 -0.92 16.18
C SER A 156 -11.95 -1.65 17.45
N GLU A 157 -11.01 -2.31 18.14
CA GLU A 157 -11.25 -2.94 19.45
C GLU A 157 -11.39 -1.92 20.60
N HIS A 158 -11.00 -0.65 20.38
CA HIS A 158 -10.97 0.39 21.40
C HIS A 158 -11.60 1.72 20.96
N TYR A 159 -12.33 2.37 21.88
CA TYR A 159 -13.06 3.62 21.65
C TYR A 159 -12.17 4.84 21.29
N LEU A 160 -10.85 4.75 21.52
CA LEU A 160 -9.88 5.78 21.15
C LEU A 160 -9.24 5.55 19.79
N ASP A 161 -9.54 4.43 19.11
CA ASP A 161 -9.00 4.09 17.79
C ASP A 161 -9.74 4.85 16.68
N THR A 162 -9.90 6.16 16.86
CA THR A 162 -10.52 7.05 15.90
C THR A 162 -9.49 7.57 14.91
N ASP A 163 -9.94 7.92 13.70
CA ASP A 163 -9.10 8.57 12.70
C ASP A 163 -8.39 9.82 13.25
N TRP A 164 -9.05 10.55 14.14
CA TRP A 164 -8.52 11.74 14.80
C TRP A 164 -7.21 11.49 15.55
N ASN A 165 -7.14 10.38 16.29
CA ASN A 165 -5.96 10.04 17.07
C ASN A 165 -4.89 9.34 16.22
N ASN A 166 -5.32 8.62 15.18
CA ASN A 166 -4.46 7.79 14.36
C ASN A 166 -3.74 8.55 13.23
N PHE A 167 -4.34 9.61 12.70
CA PHE A 167 -3.81 10.36 11.56
C PHE A 167 -3.38 11.76 11.98
N ASN A 168 -2.07 11.92 12.16
CA ASN A 168 -1.44 13.16 12.58
C ASN A 168 -0.13 13.40 11.81
N ASP A 169 0.64 14.41 12.22
CA ASP A 169 1.77 14.91 11.44
C ASP A 169 2.84 13.83 11.32
N SER A 170 3.01 13.02 12.37
CA SER A 170 3.94 11.87 12.35
C SER A 170 3.63 10.92 11.19
N GLN A 171 2.35 10.59 10.94
CA GLN A 171 1.99 9.70 9.83
C GLN A 171 2.08 10.35 8.47
N TYR A 172 1.74 11.64 8.39
CA TYR A 172 1.95 12.44 7.20
C TYR A 172 3.43 12.47 6.79
N GLN A 173 4.32 12.80 7.72
CA GLN A 173 5.77 12.85 7.50
C GLN A 173 6.34 11.46 7.18
N LEU A 174 5.89 10.42 7.90
CA LEU A 174 6.33 9.04 7.68
C LEU A 174 6.05 8.58 6.25
N VAL A 175 4.82 8.75 5.77
CA VAL A 175 4.44 8.33 4.41
C VAL A 175 5.16 9.15 3.35
N CYS A 176 5.22 10.48 3.51
CA CYS A 176 5.94 11.35 2.57
C CYS A 176 7.43 10.96 2.47
N LYS A 177 8.09 10.76 3.61
CA LYS A 177 9.51 10.40 3.67
C LYS A 177 9.79 9.07 2.98
N ILE A 178 8.99 8.04 3.24
CA ILE A 178 9.21 6.71 2.66
C ILE A 178 8.89 6.72 1.16
N LEU A 179 7.79 7.34 0.75
CA LEU A 179 7.47 7.50 -0.67
C LEU A 179 8.62 8.18 -1.40
N HIS A 180 9.09 9.32 -0.87
CA HIS A 180 10.21 10.05 -1.46
C HIS A 180 11.43 9.13 -1.58
N SER A 181 11.85 8.53 -0.47
CA SER A 181 13.04 7.68 -0.44
C SER A 181 12.99 6.48 -1.38
N ILE A 182 11.81 5.88 -1.61
CA ILE A 182 11.63 4.79 -2.57
C ILE A 182 11.65 5.34 -4.00
N LEU A 183 10.88 6.39 -4.28
CA LEU A 183 10.68 6.94 -5.62
C LEU A 183 11.93 7.63 -6.18
N THR A 184 12.82 8.10 -5.32
CA THR A 184 14.12 8.69 -5.68
C THR A 184 15.30 7.76 -5.40
N SER A 185 15.03 6.47 -5.16
CA SER A 185 16.11 5.48 -4.95
C SER A 185 16.80 5.12 -6.28
N GLU A 186 17.99 4.55 -6.17
CA GLU A 186 18.79 4.05 -7.29
C GLU A 186 18.02 3.03 -8.16
N LEU A 187 17.01 2.36 -7.60
CA LEU A 187 16.13 1.44 -8.32
C LEU A 187 15.41 2.08 -9.52
N PHE A 188 15.25 3.40 -9.48
CA PHE A 188 14.55 4.18 -10.51
C PHE A 188 15.44 5.29 -11.11
N GLU A 189 16.77 5.17 -11.00
CA GLU A 189 17.72 6.17 -11.53
C GLU A 189 17.57 6.41 -13.04
N ASP A 190 17.26 5.37 -13.81
CA ASP A 190 16.99 5.47 -15.25
C ASP A 190 15.70 6.25 -15.59
N SER A 191 15.00 6.81 -14.60
CA SER A 191 13.74 7.50 -14.79
C SER A 191 13.94 9.01 -14.64
N ASP A 192 13.66 9.77 -15.71
CA ASP A 192 13.82 11.25 -15.79
C ASP A 192 12.82 12.04 -14.90
N TYR A 193 12.54 11.58 -13.68
CA TYR A 193 11.40 12.06 -12.90
C TYR A 193 11.72 12.35 -11.43
N THR A 194 12.97 12.26 -10.99
CA THR A 194 13.35 12.48 -9.58
C THR A 194 12.82 13.82 -9.05
N ASP A 195 13.01 14.90 -9.82
CA ASP A 195 12.53 16.26 -9.49
C ASP A 195 10.99 16.36 -9.42
N LYS A 196 10.27 15.44 -10.08
CA LYS A 196 8.79 15.42 -10.04
C LYS A 196 8.26 14.97 -8.67
N PHE A 197 9.12 14.45 -7.80
CA PHE A 197 8.77 13.98 -6.46
C PHE A 197 9.19 14.93 -5.33
N ASP A 198 9.79 16.08 -5.64
CA ASP A 198 10.20 17.11 -4.66
C ASP A 198 9.05 17.58 -3.77
N PHE A 199 7.82 17.56 -4.30
CA PHE A 199 6.62 17.89 -3.54
C PHE A 199 6.43 16.97 -2.32
N LEU A 200 7.07 15.80 -2.26
CA LEU A 200 7.02 14.93 -1.08
C LEU A 200 7.90 15.46 0.07
N ILE A 201 8.98 16.19 -0.21
CA ILE A 201 9.85 16.79 0.83
C ILE A 201 9.34 18.16 1.29
N SER A 202 8.65 18.91 0.42
CA SER A 202 8.24 20.29 0.73
C SER A 202 7.52 20.37 2.08
N SER A 203 8.17 21.05 3.04
CA SER A 203 7.75 21.09 4.43
C SER A 203 6.51 21.97 4.59
N PHE A 204 5.54 21.43 5.34
CA PHE A 204 4.37 22.18 5.77
C PHE A 204 4.81 23.15 6.88
N LYS A 205 4.74 24.46 6.62
CA LYS A 205 4.77 25.47 7.70
C LYS A 205 3.37 25.53 8.29
N LYS A 206 3.20 24.90 9.46
CA LYS A 206 1.97 25.01 10.24
C LYS A 206 1.85 26.45 10.76
N ASN A 207 1.09 27.30 10.06
CA ASN A 207 0.63 28.56 10.63
C ASN A 207 -0.46 28.22 11.64
N ILE A 208 -0.06 27.91 12.88
CA ILE A 208 -0.99 27.88 14.00
C ILE A 208 -1.23 29.35 14.36
N GLU A 209 -2.28 29.94 13.83
CA GLU A 209 -2.88 31.09 14.50
C GLU A 209 -3.67 30.55 15.70
N MET A 210 -3.24 30.98 16.88
CA MET A 210 -3.92 30.78 18.17
C MET A 210 -5.17 31.64 18.26
#